data_AF-A0A7J4S5X4-F1
#
_entry.id   AF-A0A7J4S5X4-F1
#
_cell.length_a   1.000
_cell.length_b   1.000
_cell.length_c   1.000
_cell.angle_alpha   90.00
_cell.angle_beta   90.00
_cell.angle_gamma   90.00
#
_symmetry.space_group_name_H-M   'P 1'
#
loop_
_entity.id
_entity.type
_entity.pdbx_description
1 polymer ?
#
loop_
_entity_poly.entity_id
_entity_poly.type
_entity_poly.pdbx_seq_one_letter_code
_entity_poly.pdbx_strand_id
1 'polypeptide(L)'
;MTTLQPPPSAPVRFSAAVMVGGNGTFNVSSDGNASWAWTGFDVNLTINNFGDAAVPLPASGQNATFLIGSSTHKDYYHIVWLDLDHNGKVSPGDTFWVTGNGAPLPALSYCHVSLIWRAGGWTAPEYFVTSETIV
;
A
#
# COMPACT_ATOMS: atom_id res chain seq x y z
N MET A 1 5.00 -23.67 -9.86
CA MET A 1 4.73 -23.02 -11.16
C MET A 1 3.90 -21.78 -10.88
N THR A 2 4.47 -20.59 -11.02
CA THR A 2 3.72 -19.32 -10.96
C THR A 2 3.02 -19.13 -12.30
N THR A 3 1.69 -19.27 -12.33
CA THR A 3 0.93 -18.88 -13.52
C THR A 3 1.01 -17.36 -13.63
N LEU A 4 1.69 -16.84 -14.66
CA LEU A 4 1.68 -15.43 -14.98
C LEU A 4 0.23 -15.02 -15.21
N GLN A 5 -0.34 -14.25 -14.28
CA GLN A 5 -1.67 -13.71 -14.47
C GLN A 5 -1.61 -12.68 -15.62
N PRO A 6 -2.60 -12.67 -16.52
CA PRO A 6 -2.66 -11.71 -17.60
C PRO A 6 -2.68 -10.28 -17.04
N PRO A 7 -2.12 -9.28 -17.75
CA PRO A 7 -2.19 -7.90 -17.33
C PRO A 7 -3.64 -7.47 -17.01
N PRO A 8 -3.85 -6.60 -16.01
CA PRO A 8 -5.15 -6.04 -15.70
C PRO A 8 -5.80 -5.46 -16.97
N SER A 9 -7.02 -5.87 -17.28
CA SER A 9 -7.81 -5.26 -18.36
C SER A 9 -8.24 -3.83 -18.03
N ALA A 10 -8.22 -3.46 -16.75
CA ALA A 10 -8.48 -2.13 -16.25
C ALA A 10 -7.76 -1.89 -14.91
N PRO A 11 -7.32 -0.64 -14.63
CA PRO A 11 -6.60 -0.30 -13.43
C PRO A 11 -7.50 -0.27 -12.19
N VAL A 12 -6.99 -0.73 -11.05
CA VAL A 12 -7.49 -0.21 -9.76
C VAL A 12 -6.86 1.16 -9.49
N ARG A 13 -7.43 1.93 -8.57
CA ARG A 13 -6.95 3.25 -8.15
C ARG A 13 -7.10 3.36 -6.64
N PHE A 14 -6.42 4.33 -6.07
CA PHE A 14 -6.62 4.69 -4.68
C PHE A 14 -7.46 5.95 -4.55
N SER A 15 -8.30 5.99 -3.52
CA SER A 15 -8.83 7.26 -3.02
C SER A 15 -7.70 8.03 -2.36
N ALA A 16 -7.87 9.35 -2.22
CA ALA A 16 -7.00 10.14 -1.36
C ALA A 16 -6.94 9.54 0.06
N ALA A 17 -5.74 9.46 0.63
CA ALA A 17 -5.57 8.97 1.98
C ALA A 17 -6.08 9.95 3.03
N VAL A 18 -6.57 9.38 4.13
CA VAL A 18 -6.93 10.09 5.36
C VAL A 18 -6.05 9.60 6.50
N MET A 19 -5.76 10.48 7.45
CA MET A 19 -4.97 10.14 8.63
C MET A 19 -5.88 9.63 9.74
N VAL A 20 -5.63 8.40 10.20
CA VAL A 20 -6.35 7.77 11.32
C VAL A 20 -5.35 7.30 12.36
N GLY A 21 -5.37 7.89 13.55
CA GLY A 21 -4.41 7.56 14.62
C GLY A 21 -2.95 7.78 14.22
N GLY A 22 -2.68 8.73 13.32
CA GLY A 22 -1.35 9.01 12.76
C GLY A 22 -0.85 8.00 11.71
N ASN A 23 -1.74 7.15 11.19
CA ASN A 23 -1.48 6.23 10.08
C ASN A 23 -2.24 6.67 8.82
N GLY A 24 -1.68 6.37 7.64
CA GLY A 24 -2.35 6.61 6.37
C GLY A 24 -3.39 5.52 6.09
N THR A 25 -4.60 5.91 5.71
CA THR A 25 -5.69 5.00 5.32
C THR A 25 -6.29 5.45 4.00
N PHE A 26 -6.39 4.55 3.03
CA PHE A 26 -7.03 4.85 1.74
C PHE A 26 -7.75 3.62 1.21
N ASN A 27 -8.79 3.86 0.40
CA ASN A 27 -9.62 2.82 -0.16
C ASN A 27 -9.21 2.51 -1.59
N VAL A 28 -9.48 1.28 -2.00
CA VAL A 28 -9.44 0.88 -3.39
C VAL A 28 -10.68 1.41 -4.09
N SER A 29 -10.47 2.00 -5.25
CA SER A 29 -11.48 2.33 -6.26
C SER A 29 -11.05 1.71 -7.59
N SER A 30 -11.91 1.71 -8.61
CA SER A 30 -11.49 1.27 -9.95
C SER A 30 -12.39 1.79 -11.06
N ASP A 31 -11.84 1.84 -12.26
CA ASP A 31 -12.60 2.13 -13.47
C ASP A 31 -13.39 0.86 -13.87
N GLY A 32 -14.70 0.97 -14.05
CA GLY A 32 -15.54 -0.15 -14.51
C GLY A 32 -15.64 -1.33 -13.53
N ASN A 33 -15.38 -1.12 -12.23
CA ASN A 33 -15.42 -2.15 -11.20
C ASN A 33 -14.37 -3.28 -11.40
N ALA A 34 -13.20 -2.92 -11.94
CA ALA A 34 -12.07 -3.83 -12.07
C ALA A 34 -11.61 -4.37 -10.70
N SER A 35 -11.25 -5.65 -10.66
CA SER A 35 -10.70 -6.34 -9.49
C SER A 35 -9.76 -7.46 -9.92
N TRP A 36 -8.71 -7.69 -9.13
CA TRP A 36 -7.64 -8.63 -9.49
C TRP A 36 -7.15 -9.40 -8.26
N ALA A 37 -6.80 -10.67 -8.44
CA ALA A 37 -6.33 -11.49 -7.31
C ALA A 37 -5.11 -10.84 -6.64
N TRP A 38 -5.13 -10.76 -5.31
CA TRP A 38 -4.09 -10.06 -4.54
C TRP A 38 -2.68 -10.63 -4.77
N THR A 39 -2.59 -11.93 -5.07
CA THR A 39 -1.33 -12.64 -5.32
C THR A 39 -0.60 -12.16 -6.57
N GLY A 40 -1.25 -11.39 -7.45
CA GLY A 40 -0.64 -10.78 -8.63
C GLY A 40 0.06 -9.45 -8.34
N PHE A 41 -0.05 -8.92 -7.12
CA PHE A 41 0.52 -7.62 -6.76
C PHE A 41 1.76 -7.71 -5.89
N ASP A 42 2.65 -6.74 -6.12
CA ASP A 42 3.65 -6.28 -5.17
C ASP A 42 3.27 -4.89 -4.66
N VAL A 43 3.81 -4.52 -3.50
CA VAL A 43 3.67 -3.19 -2.92
C VAL A 43 5.03 -2.60 -2.61
N ASN A 44 5.11 -1.28 -2.71
CA ASN A 44 6.28 -0.50 -2.33
C ASN A 44 5.88 0.69 -1.45
N LEU A 45 6.76 1.06 -0.54
CA LEU A 45 6.62 2.21 0.34
C LEU A 45 7.89 3.08 0.28
N THR A 46 7.67 4.38 0.15
CA THR A 46 8.70 5.41 0.32
C THR A 46 8.23 6.42 1.37
N ILE A 47 9.11 6.81 2.28
CA ILE A 47 8.89 7.87 3.28
C ILE A 47 10.06 8.85 3.19
N ASN A 48 9.77 10.13 2.98
CA ASN A 48 10.76 11.21 2.87
C ASN A 48 11.91 10.89 1.89
N ASN A 49 11.56 10.33 0.72
CA ASN A 49 12.48 9.89 -0.33
C ASN A 49 13.40 8.70 0.03
N PHE A 50 13.20 8.06 1.19
CA PHE A 50 13.78 6.77 1.50
C PHE A 50 12.77 5.68 1.17
N GLY A 51 13.16 4.70 0.36
CA GLY A 51 12.34 3.55 0.01
C GLY A 51 13.08 2.25 0.24
N ASP A 52 12.32 1.16 0.20
CA ASP A 52 12.86 -0.20 0.19
C ASP A 52 12.48 -0.88 -1.14
N ALA A 53 12.90 -2.13 -1.36
CA ALA A 53 12.44 -2.90 -2.52
C ALA A 53 10.93 -3.16 -2.47
N ALA A 54 10.30 -3.35 -3.63
CA ALA A 54 8.93 -3.83 -3.69
C ALA A 54 8.86 -5.28 -3.15
N VAL A 55 7.80 -5.59 -2.40
CA VAL A 55 7.57 -6.91 -1.81
C VAL A 55 6.20 -7.44 -2.21
N PRO A 56 6.00 -8.77 -2.24
CA PRO A 56 4.68 -9.37 -2.41
C PRO A 56 3.62 -8.76 -1.51
N LEU A 57 2.47 -8.38 -2.08
CA LEU A 57 1.30 -8.07 -1.28
C LEU A 57 0.91 -9.34 -0.49
N PRO A 58 0.87 -9.30 0.85
CA PRO A 58 0.46 -10.45 1.66
C PRO A 58 -1.05 -10.68 1.63
N ALA A 59 -1.48 -11.77 2.27
CA ALA A 59 -2.89 -12.03 2.48
C ALA A 59 -3.53 -10.91 3.34
N SER A 60 -4.85 -10.75 3.22
CA SER A 60 -5.63 -9.76 3.98
C SER A 60 -5.27 -9.77 5.48
N GLY A 61 -5.02 -8.58 6.03
CA GLY A 61 -4.68 -8.37 7.44
C GLY A 61 -3.23 -8.68 7.82
N GLN A 62 -2.38 -9.11 6.88
CA GLN A 62 -0.95 -9.35 7.13
C GLN A 62 -0.08 -8.17 6.68
N ASN A 63 1.07 -8.01 7.34
CA ASN A 63 2.00 -6.91 7.08
C ASN A 63 2.90 -7.18 5.88
N ALA A 64 2.90 -6.27 4.90
CA ALA A 64 4.03 -6.06 4.02
C ALA A 64 5.03 -5.16 4.76
N THR A 65 6.19 -5.70 5.15
CA THR A 65 7.16 -4.99 5.98
C THR A 65 8.30 -4.39 5.16
N PHE A 66 8.66 -3.16 5.47
CA PHE A 66 9.73 -2.40 4.82
C PHE A 66 10.70 -1.84 5.85
N LEU A 67 12.00 -1.86 5.56
CA LEU A 67 13.02 -1.26 6.42
C LEU A 67 13.50 0.06 5.80
N ILE A 68 12.87 1.16 6.21
CA ILE A 68 13.01 2.48 5.56
C ILE A 68 13.79 3.44 6.45
N GLY A 69 14.67 4.21 5.82
CA GLY A 69 15.42 5.28 6.44
C GLY A 69 16.83 5.41 5.87
N SER A 70 17.61 6.30 6.48
CA SER A 70 19.01 6.51 6.14
C SER A 70 19.89 5.33 6.56
N SER A 71 21.16 5.32 6.18
CA SER A 71 22.10 4.28 6.60
C SER A 71 22.31 4.22 8.13
N THR A 72 22.04 5.30 8.86
CA THR A 72 22.26 5.40 10.31
C THR A 72 21.00 5.30 11.15
N HIS A 73 19.83 5.53 10.54
CA HIS A 73 18.53 5.45 11.21
C HIS A 73 17.53 4.82 10.25
N LYS A 74 17.15 3.58 10.54
CA LYS A 74 16.12 2.82 9.82
C LYS A 74 15.10 2.29 10.81
N ASP A 75 13.85 2.32 10.41
CA ASP A 75 12.74 1.74 11.15
C ASP A 75 11.91 0.83 10.26
N TYR A 76 11.12 -0.03 10.89
CA TYR A 76 10.16 -0.87 10.20
C TYR A 76 8.84 -0.15 10.00
N TYR A 77 8.29 -0.31 8.80
CA TYR A 77 7.00 0.21 8.41
C TYR A 77 6.21 -0.87 7.72
N HIS A 78 4.88 -0.75 7.76
CA HIS A 78 4.00 -1.78 7.23
C HIS A 78 2.95 -1.18 6.29
N ILE A 79 2.67 -1.92 5.21
CA ILE A 79 1.44 -1.78 4.44
C ILE A 79 0.56 -2.98 4.77
N VAL A 80 -0.71 -2.74 5.08
CA VAL A 80 -1.71 -3.78 5.33
C VAL A 80 -2.87 -3.58 4.36
N TRP A 81 -3.23 -4.61 3.62
CA TRP A 81 -4.45 -4.63 2.82
C TRP A 81 -5.55 -5.39 3.57
N LEU A 82 -6.76 -4.86 3.52
CA LEU A 82 -7.96 -5.46 4.08
C LEU A 82 -8.96 -5.73 2.95
N ASP A 83 -9.13 -7.01 2.68
CA ASP A 83 -10.19 -7.58 1.84
C ASP A 83 -11.52 -7.54 2.60
N LEU A 84 -12.32 -6.50 2.38
CA LEU A 84 -13.52 -6.27 3.19
C LEU A 84 -14.72 -7.08 2.70
N ASP A 85 -14.77 -7.40 1.41
CA ASP A 85 -15.83 -8.22 0.82
C ASP A 85 -15.48 -9.72 0.76
N HIS A 86 -14.26 -10.08 1.18
CA HIS A 86 -13.73 -11.44 1.29
C HIS A 86 -13.66 -12.18 -0.05
N ASN A 87 -13.43 -11.44 -1.15
CA ASN A 87 -13.44 -12.01 -2.50
C ASN A 87 -12.05 -12.50 -2.97
N GLY A 88 -10.99 -12.27 -2.18
CA GLY A 88 -9.61 -12.64 -2.50
C GLY A 88 -8.97 -11.79 -3.60
N LYS A 89 -9.47 -10.58 -3.84
CA LYS A 89 -9.03 -9.67 -4.90
C LYS A 89 -8.92 -8.26 -4.35
N VAL A 90 -7.90 -7.54 -4.80
CA VAL A 90 -7.86 -6.09 -4.62
C VAL A 90 -8.99 -5.49 -5.45
N SER A 91 -10.02 -4.99 -4.78
CA SER A 91 -11.29 -4.60 -5.40
C SER A 91 -11.91 -3.37 -4.75
N PRO A 92 -12.80 -2.63 -5.44
CA PRO A 92 -13.42 -1.44 -4.88
C PRO A 92 -14.11 -1.70 -3.53
N GLY A 93 -13.80 -0.87 -2.55
CA GLY A 93 -14.29 -1.03 -1.18
C GLY A 93 -13.25 -1.62 -0.21
N ASP A 94 -12.21 -2.27 -0.71
CA ASP A 94 -11.07 -2.68 0.12
C ASP A 94 -10.32 -1.48 0.69
N THR A 95 -9.55 -1.72 1.74
CA THR A 95 -8.78 -0.68 2.43
C THR A 95 -7.31 -1.04 2.50
N PHE A 96 -6.45 -0.04 2.37
CA PHE A 96 -5.03 -0.11 2.68
C PHE A 96 -4.70 0.79 3.86
N TRP A 97 -3.87 0.27 4.78
CA TRP A 97 -3.28 1.01 5.89
C TRP A 97 -1.77 1.07 5.74
N VAL A 98 -1.20 2.23 6.05
CA VAL A 98 0.24 2.47 6.12
C VAL A 98 0.58 2.87 7.54
N THR A 99 1.41 2.08 8.20
CA THR A 99 1.68 2.21 9.64
C THR A 99 3.17 2.13 9.96
N GLY A 100 3.57 2.66 11.11
CA GLY A 100 4.87 2.36 11.71
C GLY A 100 4.86 1.00 12.42
N ASN A 101 6.00 0.62 13.02
CA ASN A 101 6.13 -0.64 13.75
C ASN A 101 5.47 -0.61 15.13
N GLY A 102 4.15 -0.79 15.18
CA GLY A 102 3.38 -0.69 16.43
C GLY A 102 3.25 0.74 16.97
N ALA A 103 3.56 1.73 16.12
CA ALA A 103 3.50 3.15 16.42
C ALA A 103 2.93 3.93 15.21
N PRO A 104 2.46 5.16 15.39
CA PRO A 104 2.10 6.05 14.29
C PRO A 104 3.25 6.26 13.31
N LEU A 105 2.93 6.70 12.09
CA LEU A 105 3.94 7.18 11.16
C LEU A 105 4.64 8.45 11.72
N PRO A 106 5.92 8.68 11.40
CA PRO A 106 6.60 9.90 11.76
C PRO A 106 5.83 11.12 11.26
N ALA A 107 5.66 12.14 12.10
CA ALA A 107 4.99 13.38 11.72
C ALA A 107 5.76 14.12 10.61
N LEU A 108 5.07 15.01 9.89
CA LEU A 108 5.65 15.85 8.84
C LEU A 108 6.41 15.08 7.75
N SER A 109 5.90 13.89 7.41
CA SER A 109 6.53 13.00 6.45
C SER A 109 5.73 12.90 5.16
N TYR A 110 6.43 12.86 4.03
CA TYR A 110 5.87 12.59 2.71
C TYR A 110 5.90 11.09 2.46
N CYS A 111 4.73 10.49 2.31
CA CYS A 111 4.57 9.07 2.05
C CYS A 111 4.13 8.85 0.60
N HIS A 112 4.73 7.85 -0.04
CA HIS A 112 4.36 7.36 -1.36
C HIS A 112 4.22 5.85 -1.31
N VAL A 113 3.03 5.37 -1.66
CA VAL A 113 2.73 3.95 -1.82
C VAL A 113 2.58 3.64 -3.31
N SER A 114 3.07 2.49 -3.75
CA SER A 114 2.79 1.95 -5.08
C SER A 114 2.29 0.53 -4.98
N LEU A 115 1.13 0.25 -5.58
CA LEU A 115 0.64 -1.10 -5.84
C LEU A 115 0.98 -1.48 -7.28
N ILE A 116 1.73 -2.56 -7.46
CA ILE A 116 2.43 -2.88 -8.70
C ILE A 116 1.95 -4.24 -9.20
N TRP A 117 1.55 -4.32 -10.46
CA TRP A 117 1.22 -5.62 -11.06
C TRP A 117 2.49 -6.36 -11.47
N ARG A 118 2.69 -7.59 -10.98
CA ARG A 118 3.91 -8.37 -11.22
C ARG A 118 4.21 -8.67 -12.68
N ALA A 119 3.19 -8.84 -13.52
CA ALA A 119 3.41 -9.09 -14.95
C ALA A 119 3.80 -7.81 -15.72
N GLY A 120 3.92 -6.67 -15.02
CA GLY A 120 4.26 -5.37 -15.59
C GLY A 120 3.06 -4.63 -16.17
N GLY A 121 3.29 -3.39 -16.61
CA GLY A 121 2.32 -2.59 -17.36
C GLY A 121 1.34 -1.77 -16.53
N TRP A 122 1.33 -1.89 -15.20
CA TRP A 122 0.43 -1.11 -14.36
C TRP A 122 0.98 -0.85 -12.95
N THR A 123 0.74 0.36 -12.44
CA THR A 123 1.00 0.77 -11.06
C THR A 123 -0.07 1.76 -10.61
N ALA A 124 -0.65 1.55 -9.42
CA ALA A 124 -1.46 2.55 -8.74
C ALA A 124 -0.63 3.22 -7.64
N PRO A 125 -0.36 4.54 -7.74
CA PRO A 125 0.29 5.29 -6.69
C PRO A 125 -0.73 5.92 -5.73
N GLU A 126 -0.34 6.09 -4.47
CA GLU A 126 -0.99 7.00 -3.51
C GLU A 126 0.05 7.86 -2.82
N TYR A 127 -0.27 9.15 -2.63
CA TYR A 127 0.61 10.13 -1.99
C TYR A 127 -0.12 10.83 -0.87
N PHE A 128 0.50 10.89 0.30
CA PHE A 128 -0.05 11.61 1.43
C PHE A 128 1.05 12.17 2.34
N VAL A 129 0.65 13.11 3.19
CA VAL A 129 1.53 13.69 4.20
C VAL A 129 1.00 13.36 5.58
N THR A 130 1.91 13.05 6.50
CA THR A 130 1.55 12.94 7.92
C THR A 130 1.53 14.34 8.53
N SER A 131 0.46 14.68 9.24
CA SER A 131 0.38 15.95 9.97
C SER A 131 1.12 15.86 11.30
N GLU A 132 1.44 17.02 11.91
CA GLU A 132 1.77 17.04 13.33
C GLU A 132 0.59 16.52 14.13
N THR A 133 0.84 15.58 15.04
CA THR A 133 -0.13 15.23 16.08
C THR A 133 -0.17 16.43 17.03
N ILE A 134 -1.17 17.29 16.90
CA ILE A 134 -1.47 18.26 17.96
C ILE A 134 -2.07 17.44 19.10
N VAL A 135 -1.29 17.28 20.17
CA VAL A 135 -1.70 16.60 21.41
C VAL A 135 -2.58 17.53 22.24
#